data_AF-A0A954PHI3-F1
#
_entry.id   AF-A0A954PHI3-F1
#
_cell.length_a   1.000
_cell.length_b   1.000
_cell.length_c   1.000
_cell.angle_alpha   90.00
_cell.angle_beta   90.00
_cell.angle_gamma   90.00
#
_symmetry.space_group_name_H-M   'P 1'
#
loop_
_entity.id
_entity.type
_entity.pdbx_description
1 polymer ?
#
loop_
_entity_poly.entity_id
_entity_poly.type
_entity_poly.pdbx_seq_one_letter_code
_entity_poly.pdbx_strand_id
1 'polypeptide(L)'
;MPAAGARTSLSQSRAALIAAAIIYAVLLWALHATYLNDVWDYYGFIYEPLSLARAATGFVLVASIAAFMPLQWTRPSALVVNLLFGIVYVPTVVITLGLSAASLERYGLELVALALGMGFISFASRLGRSSASNRTVRIAPLLLFWGVGCVWLVIQYSSTMRFVGLDQMYAQRELGASTSLASGYLQTYFANVLSPALFALGLLRKNRFLLLMGLAGCLLIYMINAQKTVLLLPPAMVALHLAMRWRGAIWSSSFVILAALSAFASTALGLHLVGLRSYLLQDFLIFRMLAIPGLTFSQYSDVFQKWGYTWWSNVRGLDLLVEPPPNL
;
A
#
# COMPACT_ATOMS: atom_id res chain seq x y z
N MET A 1 -20.09 -32.97 7.19
CA MET A 1 -21.14 -32.15 7.82
C MET A 1 -20.66 -30.70 7.87
N PRO A 2 -21.18 -29.79 7.02
CA PRO A 2 -20.86 -28.37 7.15
C PRO A 2 -21.71 -27.77 8.27
N ALA A 3 -21.05 -27.15 9.25
CA ALA A 3 -21.70 -26.43 10.34
C ALA A 3 -22.62 -25.34 9.79
N ALA A 4 -23.84 -25.29 10.32
CA ALA A 4 -24.84 -24.28 10.07
C ALA A 4 -24.38 -22.90 10.61
N GLY A 5 -23.52 -22.22 9.86
CA GLY A 5 -23.20 -20.82 10.10
C GLY A 5 -24.35 -19.96 9.61
N ALA A 6 -24.93 -19.16 10.52
CA ALA A 6 -26.00 -18.20 10.24
C ALA A 6 -25.72 -17.44 8.93
N ARG A 7 -26.58 -17.62 7.93
CA ARG A 7 -26.58 -16.81 6.71
C ARG A 7 -27.04 -15.41 7.10
N THR A 8 -26.10 -14.56 7.52
CA THR A 8 -26.35 -13.12 7.59
C THR A 8 -26.85 -12.66 6.23
N SER A 9 -27.92 -11.85 6.21
CA SER A 9 -28.46 -11.36 4.95
C SER A 9 -27.43 -10.45 4.29
N LEU A 10 -27.41 -10.41 2.95
CA LEU A 10 -26.48 -9.56 2.19
C LEU A 10 -26.55 -8.08 2.59
N SER A 11 -27.73 -7.62 3.04
CA SER A 11 -27.92 -6.25 3.55
C SER A 11 -27.21 -6.06 4.89
N GLN A 12 -27.28 -7.02 5.81
CA GLN A 12 -26.58 -6.97 7.10
C GLN A 12 -25.07 -6.95 6.92
N SER A 13 -24.50 -7.79 6.04
CA SER A 13 -23.06 -7.79 5.79
C SER A 13 -22.56 -6.47 5.19
N ARG A 14 -23.40 -5.83 4.36
CA ARG A 14 -23.08 -4.54 3.74
C ARG A 14 -23.17 -3.39 4.73
N ALA A 15 -24.21 -3.37 5.57
CA ALA A 15 -24.33 -2.41 6.66
C ALA A 15 -23.13 -2.52 7.62
N ALA A 16 -22.71 -3.73 7.97
CA ALA A 16 -21.52 -3.96 8.79
C ALA A 16 -20.23 -3.45 8.12
N LEU A 17 -20.07 -3.62 6.81
CA LEU A 17 -18.92 -3.10 6.06
C LEU A 17 -18.89 -1.56 6.05
N ILE A 18 -20.03 -0.93 5.80
CA ILE A 18 -20.17 0.53 5.82
C ILE A 18 -19.86 1.07 7.23
N ALA A 19 -20.43 0.45 8.27
CA ALA A 19 -20.16 0.82 9.66
C ALA A 19 -18.66 0.68 10.00
N ALA A 20 -18.02 -0.42 9.60
CA ALA A 20 -16.58 -0.61 9.80
C ALA A 20 -15.74 0.45 9.06
N ALA A 21 -16.12 0.82 7.83
CA ALA A 21 -15.44 1.86 7.07
C ALA A 21 -15.56 3.24 7.74
N ILE A 22 -16.74 3.57 8.28
CA ILE A 22 -16.97 4.83 9.00
C ILE A 22 -16.18 4.84 10.32
N ILE A 23 -16.23 3.76 11.11
CA ILE A 23 -15.45 3.64 12.35
C ILE A 23 -13.96 3.82 12.05
N TYR A 24 -13.47 3.16 11.01
CA TYR A 24 -12.09 3.29 10.57
C TYR A 24 -11.73 4.73 10.19
N ALA A 25 -12.59 5.41 9.42
CA ALA A 25 -12.39 6.80 9.04
C ALA A 25 -12.34 7.74 10.26
N VAL A 26 -13.20 7.51 11.27
CA VAL A 26 -13.20 8.29 12.52
C VAL A 26 -11.91 8.06 13.32
N LEU A 27 -11.43 6.81 13.40
CA LEU A 27 -10.17 6.49 14.08
C LEU A 27 -8.96 7.13 13.39
N LEU A 28 -8.95 7.12 12.06
CA LEU A 28 -7.91 7.82 11.29
C LEU A 28 -7.97 9.33 11.48
N TRP A 29 -9.16 9.90 11.57
CA TRP A 29 -9.32 11.32 11.86
C TRP A 29 -8.77 11.65 13.25
N ALA A 30 -9.08 10.85 14.27
CA ALA A 30 -8.51 11.01 15.60
C ALA A 30 -6.98 10.91 15.58
N LEU A 31 -6.41 9.94 14.84
CA LEU A 31 -4.96 9.82 14.66
C LEU A 31 -4.34 11.02 13.94
N HIS A 32 -5.06 11.60 12.99
CA HIS A 32 -4.59 12.81 12.31
C HIS A 32 -4.45 13.95 13.31
N ALA A 33 -5.46 14.15 14.15
CA ALA A 33 -5.50 15.21 15.15
C ALA A 33 -4.48 15.04 16.29
N THR A 34 -4.23 13.81 16.77
CA THR A 34 -3.45 13.57 18.00
C THR A 34 -2.03 13.04 17.77
N TYR A 35 -1.74 12.52 16.58
CA TYR A 35 -0.44 11.90 16.29
C TYR A 35 0.22 12.47 15.05
N LEU A 36 -0.47 12.46 13.90
CA LEU A 36 0.14 12.90 12.65
C LEU A 36 0.46 14.40 12.69
N ASN A 37 -0.46 15.22 13.22
CA ASN A 37 -0.23 16.64 13.39
C ASN A 37 0.93 16.91 14.36
N ASP A 38 0.93 16.30 15.53
CA ASP A 38 1.89 16.67 16.59
C ASP A 38 3.31 16.15 16.32
N VAL A 39 3.45 15.02 15.62
CA VAL A 39 4.75 14.35 15.41
C VAL A 39 5.30 14.57 14.01
N TRP A 40 4.45 14.79 13.01
CA TRP A 40 4.82 14.82 11.59
C TRP A 40 4.37 16.11 10.87
N ASP A 41 4.11 17.19 11.60
CA ASP A 41 3.79 18.52 11.05
C ASP A 41 4.74 18.95 9.92
N TYR A 42 6.04 18.69 10.07
CA TYR A 42 7.10 19.06 9.14
C TYR A 42 7.00 18.34 7.79
N TYR A 43 6.26 17.22 7.69
CA TYR A 43 5.93 16.59 6.41
C TYR A 43 4.74 17.28 5.71
N GLY A 44 4.03 18.17 6.39
CA GLY A 44 2.81 18.84 5.91
C GLY A 44 1.52 18.26 6.49
N PHE A 45 1.58 17.45 7.55
CA PHE A 45 0.39 17.01 8.29
C PHE A 45 -0.11 18.13 9.19
N ILE A 46 -0.78 19.12 8.59
CA ILE A 46 -1.46 20.18 9.34
C ILE A 46 -2.89 19.71 9.62
N TYR A 47 -3.36 19.90 10.85
CA TYR A 47 -4.72 19.55 11.22
C TYR A 47 -5.59 20.77 11.46
N GLU A 48 -6.62 20.91 10.63
CA GLU A 48 -7.72 21.86 10.80
C GLU A 48 -8.99 21.12 11.25
N PRO A 49 -9.62 21.51 12.37
CA PRO A 49 -10.85 20.88 12.85
C PRO A 49 -11.91 20.79 11.75
N LEU A 50 -12.47 19.60 11.52
CA LEU A 50 -13.45 19.37 10.45
C LEU A 50 -14.75 20.13 10.74
N SER A 51 -15.18 20.95 9.77
CA SER A 51 -16.53 21.49 9.77
C SER A 51 -17.55 20.38 9.46
N LEU A 52 -18.82 20.58 9.85
CA LEU A 52 -19.89 19.61 9.61
C LEU A 52 -19.98 19.21 8.12
N ALA A 53 -19.82 20.17 7.21
CA ALA A 53 -19.83 19.93 5.77
C ALA A 53 -18.67 19.02 5.31
N ARG A 54 -17.46 19.22 5.84
CA ARG A 54 -16.28 18.39 5.54
C ARG A 54 -16.45 16.97 6.06
N ALA A 55 -16.87 16.84 7.32
CA ALA A 55 -17.14 15.54 7.92
C ALA A 55 -18.24 14.76 7.16
N ALA A 56 -19.36 15.43 6.84
CA ALA A 56 -20.44 14.83 6.08
C ALA A 56 -19.97 14.37 4.69
N THR A 57 -19.20 15.19 3.98
CA THR A 57 -18.64 14.84 2.67
C THR A 57 -17.74 13.60 2.78
N GLY A 58 -16.82 13.58 3.75
CA GLY A 58 -15.95 12.43 3.98
C GLY A 58 -16.73 11.14 4.24
N PHE A 59 -17.74 11.19 5.11
CA PHE A 59 -18.57 10.02 5.40
C PHE A 59 -19.39 9.56 4.19
N VAL A 60 -19.94 10.48 3.39
CA VAL A 60 -20.67 10.14 2.16
C VAL A 60 -19.74 9.47 1.15
N LEU A 61 -18.54 10.02 0.94
CA LEU A 61 -17.55 9.45 0.01
C LEU A 61 -17.06 8.07 0.47
N VAL A 62 -16.84 7.86 1.77
CA VAL A 62 -16.43 6.56 2.30
C VAL A 62 -17.58 5.53 2.23
N ALA A 63 -18.78 5.92 2.67
CA ALA A 63 -19.93 5.02 2.72
C ALA A 63 -20.42 4.61 1.32
N SER A 64 -20.43 5.55 0.37
CA SER A 64 -20.82 5.27 -1.03
C SER A 64 -19.94 4.19 -1.64
N ILE A 65 -18.61 4.31 -1.52
CA ILE A 65 -17.69 3.31 -2.06
C ILE A 65 -17.76 1.98 -1.31
N ALA A 66 -17.87 2.00 0.02
CA ALA A 66 -18.09 0.79 0.81
C ALA A 66 -19.35 0.01 0.36
N ALA A 67 -20.39 0.70 -0.10
CA ALA A 67 -21.60 0.06 -0.64
C ALA A 67 -21.36 -0.70 -1.97
N PHE A 68 -20.40 -0.25 -2.78
CA PHE A 68 -20.04 -0.88 -4.07
C PHE A 68 -19.00 -1.97 -3.96
N MET A 69 -18.26 -2.04 -2.85
CA MET A 69 -17.18 -3.00 -2.65
C MET A 69 -17.61 -4.47 -2.69
N PRO A 70 -16.73 -5.39 -3.12
CA PRO A 70 -16.95 -6.81 -2.95
C PRO A 70 -17.00 -7.16 -1.45
N LEU A 71 -17.98 -7.97 -1.02
CA LEU A 71 -18.13 -8.37 0.38
C LEU A 71 -17.17 -9.50 0.79
N GLN A 72 -16.68 -10.27 -0.18
CA GLN A 72 -15.79 -11.40 0.05
C GLN A 72 -14.63 -11.39 -0.94
N TRP A 73 -13.44 -11.79 -0.49
CA TRP A 73 -12.22 -11.87 -1.30
C TRP A 73 -12.04 -13.27 -1.90
N THR A 74 -13.03 -13.68 -2.71
CA THR A 74 -12.98 -14.95 -3.46
C THR A 74 -11.99 -14.92 -4.63
N ARG A 75 -11.44 -13.73 -4.97
CA ARG A 75 -10.56 -13.49 -6.11
C ARG A 75 -9.41 -12.56 -5.72
N PRO A 76 -8.23 -12.68 -6.36
CA PRO A 76 -7.11 -11.77 -6.13
C PRO A 76 -7.48 -10.30 -6.37
N SER A 77 -8.27 -10.01 -7.40
CA SER A 77 -8.70 -8.63 -7.69
C SER A 77 -9.56 -8.03 -6.58
N ALA A 78 -10.44 -8.82 -5.96
CA ALA A 78 -11.25 -8.36 -4.83
C ALA A 78 -10.37 -8.05 -3.62
N LEU A 79 -9.32 -8.83 -3.36
CA LEU A 79 -8.36 -8.53 -2.30
C LEU A 79 -7.61 -7.22 -2.57
N VAL A 80 -7.11 -7.02 -3.80
CA VAL A 80 -6.40 -5.78 -4.18
C VAL A 80 -7.30 -4.55 -4.02
N VAL A 81 -8.55 -4.61 -4.49
CA VAL A 81 -9.52 -3.52 -4.31
C VAL A 81 -9.78 -3.24 -2.83
N ASN A 82 -9.88 -4.27 -1.99
CA ASN A 82 -10.04 -4.10 -0.54
C ASN A 82 -8.84 -3.41 0.12
N LEU A 83 -7.63 -3.81 -0.27
CA LEU A 83 -6.41 -3.19 0.23
C LEU A 83 -6.32 -1.73 -0.22
N LEU A 84 -6.62 -1.43 -1.50
CA LEU A 84 -6.65 -0.05 -1.99
C LEU A 84 -7.71 0.79 -1.28
N PHE A 85 -8.89 0.22 -1.00
CA PHE A 85 -9.93 0.92 -0.24
C PHE A 85 -9.44 1.33 1.15
N GLY A 86 -8.94 0.36 1.92
CA GLY A 86 -8.55 0.57 3.31
C GLY A 86 -7.25 1.35 3.48
N ILE A 87 -6.26 1.12 2.62
CA ILE A 87 -4.90 1.65 2.81
C ILE A 87 -4.68 2.97 2.05
N VAL A 88 -5.42 3.18 0.95
CA VAL A 88 -5.24 4.36 0.10
C VAL A 88 -6.48 5.25 0.17
N TYR A 89 -7.63 4.75 -0.28
CA TYR A 89 -8.82 5.59 -0.47
C TYR A 89 -9.32 6.24 0.81
N VAL A 90 -9.57 5.46 1.87
CA VAL A 90 -10.09 6.01 3.14
C VAL A 90 -9.08 7.00 3.78
N PRO A 91 -7.79 6.67 3.93
CA PRO A 91 -6.80 7.64 4.40
C PRO A 91 -6.73 8.90 3.55
N THR A 92 -6.76 8.79 2.22
CA THR A 92 -6.74 9.97 1.33
C THR A 92 -7.92 10.88 1.57
N VAL A 93 -9.14 10.36 1.67
CA VAL A 93 -10.33 11.17 1.94
C VAL A 93 -10.23 11.86 3.31
N VAL A 94 -9.87 11.11 4.35
CA VAL A 94 -9.85 11.62 5.74
C VAL A 94 -8.75 12.66 5.94
N ILE A 95 -7.53 12.36 5.48
CA ILE A 95 -6.38 13.25 5.67
C ILE A 95 -6.58 14.53 4.88
N THR A 96 -6.88 14.43 3.57
CA THR A 96 -7.03 15.60 2.69
C THR A 96 -8.07 16.59 3.19
N LEU A 97 -9.21 16.11 3.70
CA LEU A 97 -10.25 16.98 4.25
C LEU A 97 -9.82 17.69 5.54
N GLY A 98 -8.90 17.10 6.30
CA GLY A 98 -8.35 17.66 7.54
C GLY A 98 -7.18 18.62 7.35
N LEU A 99 -6.62 18.78 6.14
CA LEU A 99 -5.42 19.61 5.91
C LEU A 99 -5.69 21.13 5.89
N SER A 100 -6.92 21.54 5.56
CA SER A 100 -7.26 22.96 5.41
C SER A 100 -8.74 23.21 5.67
N ALA A 101 -9.07 24.41 6.15
CA ALA A 101 -10.44 24.89 6.27
C ALA A 101 -11.16 24.93 4.91
N ALA A 102 -10.45 25.26 3.83
CA ALA A 102 -10.96 25.33 2.46
C ALA A 102 -10.77 24.02 1.66
N SER A 103 -10.57 22.88 2.33
CA SER A 103 -10.24 21.62 1.67
C SER A 103 -11.30 21.13 0.67
N LEU A 104 -12.59 21.44 0.89
CA LEU A 104 -13.65 21.10 -0.07
C LEU A 104 -13.56 21.90 -1.36
N GLU A 105 -13.24 23.19 -1.26
CA GLU A 105 -13.12 24.07 -2.42
C GLU A 105 -11.86 23.71 -3.22
N ARG A 106 -10.78 23.39 -2.52
CA ARG A 106 -9.47 23.10 -3.12
C ARG A 106 -9.33 21.69 -3.69
N TYR A 107 -9.90 20.67 -3.02
CA TYR A 107 -9.68 19.26 -3.35
C TYR A 107 -10.97 18.46 -3.59
N GLY A 108 -12.15 19.08 -3.44
CA GLY A 108 -13.43 18.36 -3.45
C GLY A 108 -13.70 17.64 -4.77
N LEU A 109 -13.35 18.26 -5.90
CA LEU A 109 -13.54 17.68 -7.22
C LEU A 109 -12.60 16.49 -7.46
N GLU A 110 -11.34 16.59 -7.03
CA GLU A 110 -10.37 15.50 -7.13
C GLU A 110 -10.76 14.33 -6.23
N LEU A 111 -11.29 14.58 -5.03
CA LEU A 111 -11.82 13.55 -4.15
C LEU A 111 -13.02 12.83 -4.76
N VAL A 112 -13.91 13.56 -5.45
CA VAL A 112 -15.03 12.96 -6.19
C VAL A 112 -14.51 12.13 -7.36
N ALA A 113 -13.53 12.61 -8.12
CA ALA A 113 -12.90 11.85 -9.21
C ALA A 113 -12.25 10.55 -8.69
N LEU A 114 -11.54 10.63 -7.56
CA LEU A 114 -10.97 9.47 -6.88
C LEU A 114 -12.06 8.48 -6.45
N ALA A 115 -13.17 8.97 -5.89
CA ALA A 115 -14.32 8.15 -5.52
C ALA A 115 -14.93 7.44 -6.74
N LEU A 116 -15.13 8.14 -7.86
CA LEU A 116 -15.66 7.54 -9.08
C LEU A 116 -14.72 6.45 -9.63
N GLY A 117 -13.40 6.70 -9.66
CA GLY A 117 -12.41 5.71 -10.05
C GLY A 117 -12.43 4.48 -9.14
N MET A 118 -12.49 4.70 -7.83
CA MET A 118 -12.57 3.63 -6.83
C MET A 118 -13.87 2.82 -6.94
N GLY A 119 -15.00 3.50 -7.18
CA GLY A 119 -16.30 2.90 -7.41
C GLY A 119 -16.32 2.05 -8.67
N PHE A 120 -15.73 2.54 -9.75
CA PHE A 120 -15.59 1.82 -11.01
C PHE A 120 -14.80 0.53 -10.85
N ILE A 121 -13.61 0.55 -10.23
CA ILE A 121 -12.82 -0.66 -10.02
C ILE A 121 -13.49 -1.63 -9.04
N SER A 122 -14.20 -1.11 -8.04
CA SER A 122 -14.97 -1.92 -7.10
C SER A 122 -16.11 -2.65 -7.80
N PHE A 123 -16.83 -1.95 -8.67
CA PHE A 123 -17.89 -2.54 -9.48
C PHE A 123 -17.35 -3.54 -10.51
N ALA A 124 -16.29 -3.21 -11.23
CA ALA A 124 -15.64 -4.10 -12.20
C ALA A 124 -15.13 -5.39 -11.55
N SER A 125 -14.58 -5.30 -10.33
CA SER A 125 -14.09 -6.48 -9.58
C SER A 125 -15.21 -7.49 -9.27
N ARG A 126 -16.45 -7.01 -9.12
CA ARG A 126 -17.64 -7.84 -8.90
C ARG A 126 -18.10 -8.53 -10.18
N LEU A 127 -18.08 -7.81 -11.30
CA LEU A 127 -18.52 -8.31 -12.61
C LEU A 127 -17.57 -9.31 -13.25
N GLY A 128 -16.27 -9.25 -12.93
CA GLY A 128 -15.28 -10.16 -13.50
C GLY A 128 -15.73 -11.63 -13.38
N ARG A 129 -15.45 -12.45 -14.38
CA ARG A 129 -15.61 -13.91 -14.24
C ARG A 129 -14.27 -14.47 -13.78
N SER A 130 -14.28 -15.26 -12.70
CA SER A 130 -13.07 -15.99 -12.30
C SER A 130 -12.88 -17.14 -13.29
N SER A 131 -12.14 -16.90 -14.37
CA SER A 131 -11.57 -18.01 -15.12
C SER A 131 -10.33 -18.44 -14.33
N ALA A 132 -10.45 -19.54 -13.59
CA ALA A 132 -9.28 -20.23 -13.05
C ALA A 132 -8.52 -20.83 -14.25
N SER A 133 -7.81 -19.98 -14.99
CA SER A 133 -6.94 -20.44 -16.05
C SER A 133 -5.81 -21.19 -15.37
N ASN A 134 -5.80 -22.51 -15.51
CA ASN A 134 -4.78 -23.40 -14.97
C ASN A 134 -3.47 -23.29 -15.78
N ARG A 135 -3.09 -22.05 -16.17
CA ARG A 135 -1.87 -21.78 -16.90
C ARG A 135 -0.70 -22.05 -15.99
N THR A 136 0.08 -23.05 -16.36
CA THR A 136 1.33 -23.38 -15.71
C THR A 136 2.32 -22.24 -15.96
N VAL A 137 2.65 -21.50 -14.90
CA VAL A 137 3.70 -20.47 -14.96
C VAL A 137 5.03 -21.16 -15.23
N ARG A 138 5.66 -20.84 -16.36
CA ARG A 138 7.01 -21.31 -16.72
C ARG A 138 8.02 -20.62 -15.80
N ILE A 139 8.70 -21.40 -14.95
CA ILE A 139 9.66 -20.86 -13.98
C ILE A 139 11.04 -20.60 -14.63
N ALA A 140 11.39 -21.32 -15.70
CA ALA A 140 12.68 -21.20 -16.37
C ALA A 140 13.10 -19.74 -16.70
N PRO A 141 12.27 -18.90 -17.35
CA PRO A 141 12.66 -17.52 -17.62
C PRO A 141 12.84 -16.72 -16.32
N LEU A 142 12.00 -16.93 -15.32
CA LEU A 142 12.10 -16.25 -14.02
C LEU A 142 13.42 -16.60 -13.31
N LEU A 143 13.83 -17.88 -13.33
CA LEU A 143 15.10 -18.32 -12.77
C LEU A 143 16.30 -17.76 -13.55
N LEU A 144 16.21 -17.69 -14.88
CA LEU A 144 17.25 -17.12 -15.72
C LEU A 144 17.45 -15.63 -15.41
N PHE A 145 16.38 -14.84 -15.44
CA PHE A 145 16.44 -13.40 -15.13
C PHE A 145 16.88 -13.14 -13.69
N TRP A 146 16.42 -13.96 -12.74
CA TRP A 146 16.90 -13.87 -11.36
C TRP A 146 18.38 -14.23 -11.26
N GLY A 147 18.84 -15.30 -11.91
CA GLY A 147 20.24 -15.71 -11.87
C GLY A 147 21.17 -14.66 -12.46
N VAL A 148 20.86 -14.17 -13.67
CA VAL A 148 21.62 -13.10 -14.34
C VAL A 148 21.60 -11.82 -13.50
N GLY A 149 20.44 -11.43 -12.99
CA GLY A 149 20.30 -10.23 -12.15
C GLY A 149 21.08 -10.33 -10.85
N CYS A 150 21.07 -11.49 -10.20
CA CYS A 150 21.82 -11.77 -8.98
C CYS A 150 23.32 -11.64 -9.22
N VAL A 151 23.86 -12.32 -10.24
CA VAL A 151 25.28 -12.26 -10.59
C VAL A 151 25.71 -10.82 -10.91
N TRP A 152 24.92 -10.10 -11.71
CA TRP A 152 25.21 -8.71 -12.05
C TRP A 152 25.26 -7.81 -10.82
N LEU A 153 24.24 -7.89 -9.95
CA LEU A 153 24.19 -7.09 -8.72
C LEU A 153 25.34 -7.43 -7.78
N VAL A 154 25.71 -8.71 -7.66
CA VAL A 154 26.84 -9.13 -6.83
C VAL A 154 28.15 -8.56 -7.35
N ILE A 155 28.42 -8.63 -8.66
CA ILE A 155 29.63 -8.07 -9.26
C ILE A 155 29.68 -6.55 -9.03
N GLN A 156 28.58 -5.87 -9.35
CA GLN A 156 28.51 -4.40 -9.31
C GLN A 156 28.65 -3.83 -7.89
N TYR A 157 28.07 -4.49 -6.89
CA TYR A 157 28.02 -3.99 -5.51
C TYR A 157 28.91 -4.78 -4.55
N SER A 158 29.79 -5.65 -5.04
CA SER A 158 30.66 -6.53 -4.23
C SER A 158 31.45 -5.80 -3.15
N SER A 159 32.00 -4.63 -3.48
CA SER A 159 32.79 -3.80 -2.55
C SER A 159 31.94 -3.06 -1.51
N THR A 160 30.66 -2.87 -1.78
CA THR A 160 29.75 -2.05 -0.97
C THR A 160 28.79 -2.90 -0.12
N MET A 161 28.46 -4.12 -0.55
CA MET A 161 27.48 -4.97 0.11
C MET A 161 27.86 -5.28 1.55
N ARG A 162 27.05 -4.80 2.50
CA ARG A 162 27.21 -5.05 3.93
C ARG A 162 25.87 -5.31 4.57
N PHE A 163 25.83 -6.21 5.55
CA PHE A 163 24.65 -6.38 6.39
C PHE A 163 24.70 -5.36 7.52
N VAL A 164 23.92 -4.28 7.36
CA VAL A 164 24.00 -3.10 8.22
C VAL A 164 22.83 -3.07 9.22
N GLY A 165 23.11 -2.56 10.43
CA GLY A 165 22.11 -2.29 11.46
C GLY A 165 21.17 -1.13 11.10
N LEU A 166 20.15 -0.89 11.94
CA LEU A 166 19.14 0.15 11.68
C LEU A 166 19.70 1.58 11.76
N ASP A 167 20.83 1.76 12.42
CA ASP A 167 21.55 3.00 12.68
C ASP A 167 22.35 3.49 11.46
N GLN A 168 22.98 2.59 10.71
CA GLN A 168 23.87 2.92 9.60
C GLN A 168 23.21 2.81 8.21
N MET A 169 21.89 2.66 8.16
CA MET A 169 21.16 2.43 6.90
C MET A 169 21.28 3.55 5.88
N TYR A 170 21.38 4.80 6.32
CA TYR A 170 21.46 5.94 5.40
C TYR A 170 22.80 5.99 4.66
N ALA A 171 23.91 5.74 5.35
CA ALA A 171 25.22 5.60 4.72
C ALA A 171 25.25 4.43 3.73
N GLN A 172 24.65 3.30 4.09
CA GLN A 172 24.56 2.15 3.18
C GLN A 172 23.70 2.45 1.94
N ARG A 173 22.62 3.22 2.08
CA ARG A 173 21.78 3.65 0.95
C ARG A 173 22.51 4.52 -0.05
N GLU A 174 23.33 5.43 0.45
CA GLU A 174 24.14 6.31 -0.39
C GLU A 174 25.16 5.50 -1.19
N LEU A 175 25.85 4.57 -0.52
CA LEU A 175 26.82 3.69 -1.19
C LEU A 175 26.15 2.71 -2.17
N GLY A 176 24.93 2.27 -1.87
CA GLY A 176 24.12 1.38 -2.71
C GLY A 176 23.35 2.07 -3.84
N ALA A 177 23.49 3.39 -3.98
CA ALA A 177 22.81 4.15 -5.02
C ALA A 177 23.23 3.68 -6.42
N SER A 178 22.26 3.57 -7.32
CA SER A 178 22.51 3.06 -8.66
C SER A 178 23.35 4.03 -9.50
N THR A 179 24.54 3.59 -9.92
CA THR A 179 25.42 4.39 -10.77
C THR A 179 24.97 4.46 -12.24
N SER A 180 24.13 3.51 -12.67
CA SER A 180 23.58 3.45 -14.02
C SER A 180 22.08 3.15 -14.03
N LEU A 181 21.38 3.62 -15.07
CA LEU A 181 19.95 3.38 -15.28
C LEU A 181 19.61 1.88 -15.25
N ALA A 182 20.39 1.07 -15.96
CA ALA A 182 20.19 -0.38 -16.01
C ALA A 182 20.28 -1.01 -14.61
N SER A 183 21.24 -0.58 -13.79
CA SER A 183 21.38 -1.08 -12.42
C SER A 183 20.22 -0.65 -11.51
N GLY A 184 19.70 0.58 -11.67
CA GLY A 184 18.54 1.06 -10.90
C GLY A 184 17.26 0.30 -11.22
N TYR A 185 16.99 0.07 -12.51
CA TYR A 185 15.87 -0.78 -12.92
C TYR A 185 16.05 -2.21 -12.43
N LEU A 186 17.24 -2.79 -12.58
CA LEU A 186 17.51 -4.14 -12.12
C LEU A 186 17.29 -4.29 -10.61
N GLN A 187 17.84 -3.39 -9.78
CA GLN A 187 17.58 -3.38 -8.34
C GLN A 187 16.08 -3.35 -8.04
N THR A 188 15.33 -2.46 -8.71
CA THR A 188 13.88 -2.30 -8.52
C THR A 188 13.10 -3.55 -8.88
N TYR A 189 13.35 -4.14 -10.06
CA TYR A 189 12.68 -5.35 -10.50
C TYR A 189 13.10 -6.57 -9.69
N PHE A 190 14.36 -6.64 -9.27
CA PHE A 190 14.86 -7.75 -8.47
C PHE A 190 14.25 -7.75 -7.06
N ALA A 191 14.08 -6.57 -6.46
CA ALA A 191 13.45 -6.37 -5.15
C ALA A 191 11.93 -6.58 -5.16
N ASN A 192 11.23 -6.06 -6.19
CA ASN A 192 9.77 -6.01 -6.19
C ASN A 192 9.08 -7.09 -7.04
N VAL A 193 9.80 -7.72 -7.97
CA VAL A 193 9.21 -8.69 -8.91
C VAL A 193 9.90 -10.04 -8.82
N LEU A 194 11.20 -10.14 -9.14
CA LEU A 194 11.87 -11.42 -9.32
C LEU A 194 11.96 -12.23 -8.02
N SER A 195 12.51 -11.62 -6.95
CA SER A 195 12.69 -12.30 -5.66
C SER A 195 11.35 -12.60 -4.97
N PRO A 196 10.38 -11.65 -4.89
CA PRO A 196 9.05 -11.94 -4.40
C PRO A 196 8.34 -13.05 -5.19
N ALA A 197 8.42 -13.05 -6.54
CA ALA A 197 7.78 -14.07 -7.35
C ALA A 197 8.34 -15.47 -7.07
N LEU A 198 9.67 -15.62 -6.97
CA LEU A 198 10.29 -16.90 -6.59
C LEU A 198 9.86 -17.34 -5.19
N PHE A 199 9.82 -16.42 -4.23
CA PHE A 199 9.38 -16.71 -2.86
C PHE A 199 7.91 -17.17 -2.83
N ALA A 200 7.01 -16.44 -3.51
CA ALA A 200 5.60 -16.83 -3.67
C ALA A 200 5.45 -18.21 -4.31
N LEU A 201 6.16 -18.47 -5.41
CA LEU A 201 6.12 -19.76 -6.10
C LEU A 201 6.66 -20.88 -5.22
N GLY A 202 7.69 -20.62 -4.41
CA GLY A 202 8.22 -21.53 -3.40
C GLY A 202 7.16 -21.90 -2.35
N LEU A 203 6.43 -20.91 -1.82
CA LEU A 203 5.33 -21.14 -0.88
C LEU A 203 4.18 -21.95 -1.49
N LEU A 204 3.74 -21.57 -2.70
CA LEU A 204 2.62 -22.21 -3.39
C LEU A 204 2.94 -23.65 -3.82
N ARG A 205 4.13 -23.88 -4.38
CA ARG A 205 4.58 -25.21 -4.84
C ARG A 205 5.23 -26.04 -3.74
N LYS A 206 5.34 -25.52 -2.50
CA LYS A 206 6.08 -26.12 -1.38
C LYS A 206 7.53 -26.47 -1.73
N ASN A 207 8.15 -25.73 -2.66
CA ASN A 207 9.51 -25.96 -3.11
C ASN A 207 10.48 -25.10 -2.29
N ARG A 208 11.25 -25.77 -1.41
CA ARG A 208 12.23 -25.12 -0.52
C ARG A 208 13.33 -24.39 -1.28
N PHE A 209 13.73 -24.88 -2.45
CA PHE A 209 14.77 -24.24 -3.26
C PHE A 209 14.32 -22.86 -3.74
N LEU A 210 13.13 -22.75 -4.33
CA LEU A 210 12.57 -21.46 -4.78
C LEU A 210 12.34 -20.49 -3.61
N LEU A 211 11.93 -21.02 -2.46
CA LEU A 211 11.74 -20.22 -1.24
C LEU A 211 13.07 -19.63 -0.76
N LEU A 212 14.14 -20.45 -0.71
CA LEU A 212 15.47 -19.99 -0.32
C LEU A 212 16.05 -19.00 -1.32
N MET A 213 15.87 -19.20 -2.63
CA MET A 213 16.30 -18.24 -3.65
C MET A 213 15.59 -16.89 -3.52
N GLY A 214 14.27 -16.89 -3.35
CA GLY A 214 13.52 -15.66 -3.13
C GLY A 214 13.97 -14.91 -1.87
N LEU A 215 14.21 -15.65 -0.78
CA LEU A 215 14.72 -15.08 0.47
C LEU A 215 16.14 -14.51 0.30
N ALA A 216 17.03 -15.25 -0.36
CA ALA A 216 18.38 -14.81 -0.66
C ALA A 216 18.38 -13.55 -1.52
N GLY A 217 17.46 -13.44 -2.49
CA GLY A 217 17.32 -12.25 -3.31
C GLY A 217 16.86 -11.02 -2.51
N CYS A 218 15.93 -11.20 -1.56
CA CYS A 218 15.54 -10.11 -0.65
C CYS A 218 16.69 -9.68 0.27
N LEU A 219 17.47 -10.63 0.78
CA LEU A 219 18.66 -10.35 1.61
C LEU A 219 19.74 -9.63 0.81
N LEU A 220 19.99 -10.05 -0.43
CA LEU A 220 20.95 -9.41 -1.33
C LEU A 220 20.62 -7.93 -1.53
N ILE A 221 19.36 -7.62 -1.88
CA ILE A 221 18.94 -6.23 -2.05
C ILE A 221 19.08 -5.44 -0.75
N TYR A 222 18.70 -6.03 0.39
CA TYR A 222 18.90 -5.38 1.68
C TYR A 222 20.37 -5.05 1.94
N MET A 223 21.30 -5.94 1.59
CA MET A 223 22.74 -5.68 1.73
C MET A 223 23.24 -4.58 0.79
N ILE A 224 22.56 -4.34 -0.34
CA ILE A 224 22.90 -3.27 -1.28
C ILE A 224 22.34 -1.94 -0.78
N ASN A 225 21.04 -1.84 -0.52
CA ASN A 225 20.36 -0.55 -0.33
C ASN A 225 19.73 -0.35 1.07
N ALA A 226 19.94 -1.27 2.02
CA ALA A 226 19.38 -1.21 3.38
C ALA A 226 17.87 -0.86 3.43
N GLN A 227 17.10 -1.33 2.45
CA GLN A 227 15.68 -1.06 2.36
C GLN A 227 14.89 -2.01 3.28
N LYS A 228 14.38 -1.46 4.38
CA LYS A 228 13.61 -2.20 5.41
C LYS A 228 12.40 -2.96 4.84
N THR A 229 11.73 -2.39 3.85
CA THR A 229 10.52 -3.00 3.26
C THR A 229 10.83 -4.33 2.57
N VAL A 230 12.04 -4.51 2.03
CA VAL A 230 12.46 -5.74 1.35
C VAL A 230 12.65 -6.89 2.34
N LEU A 231 13.10 -6.60 3.57
CA LEU A 231 13.17 -7.60 4.66
C LEU A 231 11.80 -7.98 5.21
N LEU A 232 10.86 -7.03 5.26
CA LEU A 232 9.49 -7.27 5.74
C LEU A 232 8.63 -8.03 4.73
N LEU A 233 9.06 -8.08 3.47
CA LEU A 233 8.29 -8.65 2.38
C LEU A 233 8.13 -10.19 2.50
N PRO A 234 9.16 -11.01 2.73
CA PRO A 234 8.98 -12.46 2.92
C PRO A 234 8.05 -12.82 4.10
N PRO A 235 8.19 -12.26 5.32
CA PRO A 235 7.24 -12.48 6.41
C PRO A 235 5.80 -12.07 6.03
N ALA A 236 5.62 -10.93 5.37
CA ALA A 236 4.30 -10.48 4.92
C ALA A 236 3.67 -11.47 3.93
N MET A 237 4.45 -12.03 3.01
CA MET A 237 3.99 -13.05 2.06
C MET A 237 3.60 -14.37 2.74
N VAL A 238 4.37 -14.80 3.75
CA VAL A 238 4.01 -15.97 4.57
C VAL A 238 2.70 -15.73 5.31
N ALA A 239 2.56 -14.58 5.98
CA ALA A 239 1.35 -14.20 6.69
C ALA A 239 0.13 -14.21 5.75
N LEU A 240 0.26 -13.62 4.56
CA LEU A 240 -0.78 -13.62 3.54
C LEU A 240 -1.11 -15.04 3.05
N HIS A 241 -0.10 -15.88 2.82
CA HIS A 241 -0.31 -17.28 2.40
C HIS A 241 -1.09 -18.08 3.45
N LEU A 242 -0.76 -17.91 4.74
CA LEU A 242 -1.47 -18.55 5.84
C LEU A 242 -2.90 -18.03 5.98
N ALA A 243 -3.10 -16.72 5.90
CA ALA A 243 -4.42 -16.09 5.94
C ALA A 243 -5.32 -16.62 4.80
N MET A 244 -4.79 -16.77 3.59
CA MET A 244 -5.53 -17.34 2.45
C MET A 244 -5.82 -18.84 2.59
N ARG A 245 -4.98 -19.59 3.32
CA ARG A 245 -5.22 -21.02 3.60
C ARG A 245 -6.31 -21.23 4.63
N TRP A 246 -6.51 -20.30 5.54
CA TRP A 246 -7.57 -20.35 6.53
C TRP A 246 -8.91 -20.00 5.88
N ARG A 247 -9.55 -21.01 5.26
CA ARG A 247 -10.80 -20.91 4.47
C ARG A 247 -12.07 -20.64 5.30
N GLY A 248 -11.99 -19.78 6.32
CA GLY A 248 -13.18 -19.32 7.02
C GLY A 248 -13.95 -18.30 6.18
N ALA A 249 -15.28 -18.45 6.10
CA ALA A 249 -16.17 -17.44 5.49
C ALA A 249 -16.00 -16.05 6.13
N ILE A 250 -15.62 -16.01 7.42
CA ILE A 250 -15.32 -14.78 8.16
C ILE A 250 -13.99 -14.19 7.68
N TRP A 251 -12.92 -14.99 7.64
CA TRP A 251 -11.60 -14.54 7.20
C TRP A 251 -11.65 -13.99 5.78
N SER A 252 -12.40 -14.65 4.89
CA SER A 252 -12.65 -14.19 3.52
C SER A 252 -13.62 -13.00 3.37
N SER A 253 -14.01 -12.33 4.45
CA SER A 253 -14.85 -11.11 4.41
C SER A 253 -14.01 -9.83 4.35
N SER A 254 -14.46 -8.89 3.52
CA SER A 254 -13.90 -7.53 3.43
C SER A 254 -13.96 -6.76 4.75
N PHE A 255 -14.96 -7.08 5.57
CA PHE A 255 -15.11 -6.54 6.93
C PHE A 255 -13.88 -6.82 7.80
N VAL A 256 -13.24 -8.00 7.66
CA VAL A 256 -12.09 -8.36 8.50
C VAL A 256 -10.89 -7.45 8.24
N ILE A 257 -10.67 -7.02 6.99
CA ILE A 257 -9.59 -6.08 6.67
C ILE A 257 -9.83 -4.74 7.35
N LEU A 258 -11.04 -4.18 7.21
CA LEU A 258 -11.38 -2.91 7.86
C LEU A 258 -11.41 -3.01 9.38
N ALA A 259 -11.90 -4.12 9.94
CA ALA A 259 -11.88 -4.37 11.37
C ALA A 259 -10.45 -4.49 11.89
N ALA A 260 -9.55 -5.16 11.16
CA ALA A 260 -8.14 -5.25 11.52
C ALA A 260 -7.45 -3.88 11.45
N LEU A 261 -7.71 -3.09 10.40
CA LEU A 261 -7.19 -1.72 10.28
C LEU A 261 -7.76 -0.80 11.36
N SER A 262 -9.04 -0.97 11.74
CA SER A 262 -9.67 -0.23 12.84
C SER A 262 -9.06 -0.61 14.18
N ALA A 263 -8.94 -1.91 14.47
CA ALA A 263 -8.30 -2.38 15.70
C ALA A 263 -6.86 -1.86 15.79
N PHE A 264 -6.15 -1.84 14.66
CA PHE A 264 -4.81 -1.29 14.56
C PHE A 264 -4.76 0.23 14.81
N ALA A 265 -5.68 1.00 14.23
CA ALA A 265 -5.77 2.43 14.46
C ALA A 265 -6.12 2.74 15.94
N SER A 266 -7.02 1.96 16.54
CA SER A 266 -7.37 2.07 17.96
C SER A 266 -6.19 1.75 18.89
N THR A 267 -5.40 0.71 18.60
CA THR A 267 -4.22 0.40 19.41
C THR A 267 -3.15 1.48 19.24
N ALA A 268 -2.98 2.03 18.03
CA ALA A 268 -2.05 3.13 17.79
C ALA A 268 -2.46 4.40 18.57
N LEU A 269 -3.76 4.69 18.71
CA LEU A 269 -4.27 5.80 19.53
C LEU A 269 -4.02 5.60 21.02
N GLY A 270 -4.18 4.38 21.53
CA GLY A 270 -3.97 4.08 22.95
C GLY A 270 -2.49 4.00 23.36
N LEU A 271 -1.59 3.86 22.39
CA LEU A 271 -0.15 3.86 22.63
C LEU A 271 0.37 5.30 22.70
N HIS A 272 0.47 5.82 23.92
CA HIS A 272 1.31 6.99 24.15
C HIS A 272 2.79 6.64 23.85
N LEU A 273 3.56 7.60 23.33
CA LEU A 273 4.85 7.48 22.62
C LEU A 273 6.05 6.87 23.41
N VAL A 274 5.82 6.02 24.40
CA VAL A 274 6.87 5.48 25.26
C VAL A 274 7.31 4.10 24.77
N GLY A 275 8.38 4.07 23.96
CA GLY A 275 9.17 2.86 23.67
C GLY A 275 9.39 2.50 22.20
N LEU A 276 10.33 1.58 21.95
CA LEU A 276 10.69 1.11 20.60
C LEU A 276 9.50 0.48 19.85
N ARG A 277 8.60 -0.19 20.58
CA ARG A 277 7.45 -0.90 19.99
C ARG A 277 6.36 0.07 19.49
N SER A 278 6.06 1.13 20.23
CA SER A 278 5.12 2.17 19.80
C SER A 278 5.66 2.95 18.60
N TYR A 279 6.97 3.26 18.60
CA TYR A 279 7.63 3.90 17.46
C TYR A 279 7.53 3.07 16.18
N LEU A 280 7.85 1.78 16.21
CA LEU A 280 7.77 0.92 15.03
C LEU A 280 6.33 0.79 14.50
N LEU A 281 5.35 0.70 15.40
CA LEU A 281 3.95 0.57 15.03
C LEU A 281 3.43 1.84 14.34
N GLN A 282 3.71 3.00 14.93
CA GLN A 282 3.17 4.27 14.46
C GLN A 282 3.93 4.81 13.23
N ASP A 283 5.27 4.71 13.16
CA ASP A 283 6.04 5.15 11.98
C ASP A 283 5.76 4.28 10.75
N PHE A 284 5.88 2.95 10.85
CA PHE A 284 5.81 2.10 9.66
C PHE A 284 4.41 1.94 9.11
N LEU A 285 3.41 1.82 9.99
CA LEU A 285 2.07 1.43 9.57
C LEU A 285 1.14 2.64 9.55
N ILE A 286 1.10 3.49 10.58
CA ILE A 286 0.25 4.69 10.53
C ILE A 286 0.84 5.70 9.55
N PHE A 287 2.07 6.15 9.79
CA PHE A 287 2.66 7.20 8.96
C PHE A 287 2.96 6.70 7.54
N ARG A 288 3.80 5.68 7.36
CA ARG A 288 4.24 5.27 6.01
C ARG A 288 3.20 4.53 5.18
N MET A 289 2.42 3.64 5.79
CA MET A 289 1.47 2.80 5.03
C MET A 289 0.12 3.49 4.83
N LEU A 290 -0.40 4.23 5.81
CA LEU A 290 -1.72 4.86 5.72
C LEU A 290 -1.63 6.36 5.40
N ALA A 291 -0.77 7.11 6.09
CA ALA A 291 -0.82 8.56 6.04
C ALA A 291 -0.15 9.17 4.80
N ILE A 292 1.04 8.70 4.42
CA ILE A 292 1.77 9.21 3.24
C ILE A 292 0.94 9.13 1.95
N PRO A 293 0.28 8.00 1.61
CA PRO A 293 -0.58 7.96 0.42
C PRO A 293 -1.70 9.00 0.45
N GLY A 294 -2.24 9.31 1.63
CA GLY A 294 -3.26 10.33 1.79
C GLY A 294 -2.73 11.75 1.59
N LEU A 295 -1.59 12.06 2.20
CA LEU A 295 -0.96 13.37 2.10
C LEU A 295 -0.43 13.65 0.69
N THR A 296 0.23 12.68 0.07
CA THR A 296 0.81 12.85 -1.27
C THR A 296 -0.24 13.20 -2.31
N PHE A 297 -1.47 12.69 -2.20
CA PHE A 297 -2.58 13.10 -3.07
C PHE A 297 -2.79 14.62 -3.08
N SER A 298 -2.91 15.23 -1.90
CA SER A 298 -3.09 16.69 -1.77
C SER A 298 -1.86 17.48 -2.24
N GLN A 299 -0.65 17.00 -1.92
CA GLN A 299 0.61 17.62 -2.34
C GLN A 299 0.76 17.62 -3.87
N TYR A 300 0.38 16.53 -4.54
CA TYR A 300 0.37 16.46 -5.99
C TYR A 300 -0.64 17.44 -6.59
N SER A 301 -1.86 17.53 -6.03
CA SER A 301 -2.83 18.53 -6.48
C SER A 301 -2.26 19.94 -6.36
N ASP A 302 -1.65 20.27 -5.22
CA ASP A 302 -1.06 21.59 -4.97
C ASP A 302 0.05 21.97 -5.95
N VAL A 303 0.95 21.02 -6.24
CA VAL A 303 2.03 21.24 -7.20
C VAL A 303 1.46 21.48 -8.59
N PHE A 304 0.54 20.65 -9.06
CA PHE A 304 -0.01 20.78 -10.42
C PHE A 304 -0.99 21.95 -10.58
N GLN A 305 -1.68 22.36 -9.52
CA GLN A 305 -2.49 23.58 -9.51
C GLN A 305 -1.61 24.83 -9.61
N LYS A 306 -0.45 24.85 -8.93
CA LYS A 306 0.45 26.01 -8.90
C LYS A 306 1.35 26.12 -10.13
N TRP A 307 1.97 25.02 -10.55
CA TRP A 307 3.02 25.00 -11.57
C TRP A 307 2.52 24.51 -12.94
N GLY A 308 1.26 24.08 -13.03
CA GLY A 308 0.67 23.54 -14.25
C GLY A 308 1.12 22.11 -14.57
N TYR A 309 0.70 21.59 -15.72
CA TYR A 309 0.97 20.21 -16.12
C TYR A 309 2.38 20.05 -16.67
N THR A 310 3.06 18.95 -16.32
CA THR A 310 4.36 18.57 -16.89
C THR A 310 4.26 17.91 -18.26
N TRP A 311 3.06 17.65 -18.77
CA TRP A 311 2.84 16.93 -20.05
C TRP A 311 3.56 15.58 -20.13
N TRP A 312 3.82 14.96 -18.98
CA TRP A 312 4.59 13.72 -18.87
C TRP A 312 6.06 13.84 -19.32
N SER A 313 6.58 15.05 -19.53
CA SER A 313 8.01 15.29 -19.80
C SER A 313 8.89 14.86 -18.62
N ASN A 314 8.32 14.73 -17.42
CA ASN A 314 8.99 14.17 -16.25
C ASN A 314 9.10 12.63 -16.29
N VAL A 315 8.39 11.96 -17.20
CA VAL A 315 8.44 10.51 -17.37
C VAL A 315 9.54 10.17 -18.37
N ARG A 316 10.64 9.64 -17.84
CA ARG A 316 11.80 9.19 -18.63
C ARG A 316 11.37 8.24 -19.75
N GLY A 317 11.74 8.54 -20.99
CA GLY A 317 11.31 7.88 -22.22
C GLY A 317 10.26 8.70 -22.99
N LEU A 318 9.32 9.33 -22.31
CA LEU A 318 8.38 10.31 -22.90
C LEU A 318 8.99 11.71 -22.97
N ASP A 319 9.97 12.00 -22.12
CA ASP A 319 10.83 13.19 -22.17
C ASP A 319 11.56 13.37 -23.51
N LEU A 320 11.81 12.27 -24.24
CA LEU A 320 12.37 12.29 -25.59
C LEU A 320 11.38 12.77 -26.65
N LEU A 321 10.08 12.72 -26.37
CA LEU A 321 8.99 13.04 -27.31
C LEU A 321 8.26 14.33 -26.94
N VAL A 322 8.32 14.74 -25.68
CA VAL A 322 7.59 15.91 -25.15
C VAL A 322 8.56 16.78 -24.39
N GLU A 323 8.76 18.01 -24.89
CA GLU A 323 9.60 19.00 -24.24
C GLU A 323 8.97 19.45 -22.90
N PRO A 324 9.80 19.73 -21.89
CA PRO A 324 9.30 20.27 -20.63
C PRO A 324 8.68 21.65 -20.86
N PRO A 325 7.54 21.95 -20.19
CA PRO A 325 6.88 23.24 -20.33
C PRO A 325 7.80 24.38 -19.86
N PRO A 326 7.79 25.55 -20.52
CA PRO A 326 8.80 26.60 -20.35
C PRO A 326 8.83 27.28 -18.97
N ASN A 327 7.89 26.94 -18.07
CA ASN A 327 7.73 27.55 -16.75
C ASN A 327 8.06 26.59 -15.58
N LEU A 328 8.69 25.44 -15.86
CA LEU A 328 9.14 24.44 -14.91
C LEU A 328 10.65 24.21 -14.99
#